data_AF-A0A0S9KNC6-F1
#
_entry.id   AF-A0A0S9KNC6-F1
#
_cell.length_a   1.000
_cell.length_b   1.000
_cell.length_c   1.000
_cell.angle_alpha   90.00
_cell.angle_beta   90.00
_cell.angle_gamma   90.00
#
_symmetry.space_group_name_H-M   'P 1'
#
loop_
_entity.id
_entity.type
_entity.pdbx_description
1 polymer ?
#
loop_
_entity_poly.entity_id
_entity_poly.type
_entity_poly.pdbx_seq_one_letter_code
_entity_poly.pdbx_strand_id
1 'polypeptide(L)'
;MSLASEDEDFDAFTSVFHGTKDSEPTSQIDRLVLRWVGWYTRDLPDAAVDDRTGEIDSDLYEDRVNGATGRDVASRWLRGIPADLTWRLDQQRQAVTDDQRGTFPVGLPITASVVTALLIAWGCLVSIRVLMAMARGEWAGAADLVLAVILGTAIAVCGAIMTGRARQRWMGAVWLSAAAYLVVHYGMYALIASSTTISAMYFTTDYPVELSHGLSIGAVLFFAAMAVWWFPSLTSVTASLQTHAAGGDE
;
A
#
# COMPACT_ATOMS: atom_id res chain seq x y z
N MET A 1 -1.11 -13.50 -20.13
CA MET A 1 -2.19 -12.49 -20.24
C MET A 1 -1.51 -11.13 -20.12
N SER A 2 -1.72 -10.28 -21.13
CA SER A 2 -0.80 -9.22 -21.56
C SER A 2 -0.65 -8.08 -20.56
N LEU A 3 0.59 -7.66 -20.25
CA LEU A 3 0.89 -6.39 -19.54
C LEU A 3 0.36 -5.16 -20.32
N ALA A 4 -0.01 -5.32 -21.59
CA ALA A 4 -0.56 -4.25 -22.42
C ALA A 4 -1.98 -3.81 -22.03
N SER A 5 -2.79 -4.66 -21.38
CA SER A 5 -4.19 -4.30 -21.08
C SER A 5 -4.35 -3.39 -19.85
N GLU A 6 -3.33 -3.32 -18.98
CA GLU A 6 -3.37 -2.45 -17.80
C GLU A 6 -2.78 -1.06 -18.07
N ASP A 7 -1.82 -0.98 -19.01
CA ASP A 7 -1.46 0.29 -19.61
C ASP A 7 -2.66 0.84 -20.40
N GLU A 8 -3.48 0.01 -21.08
CA GLU A 8 -4.71 0.46 -21.74
C GLU A 8 -5.80 0.95 -20.78
N ASP A 9 -6.03 0.30 -19.63
CA ASP A 9 -7.01 0.75 -18.63
C ASP A 9 -6.56 2.04 -17.91
N PHE A 10 -5.25 2.17 -17.68
CA PHE A 10 -4.65 3.39 -17.13
C PHE A 10 -4.59 4.52 -18.16
N ASP A 11 -4.28 4.21 -19.42
CA ASP A 11 -4.34 5.14 -20.55
C ASP A 11 -5.78 5.53 -20.84
N ALA A 12 -6.76 4.64 -20.65
CA ALA A 12 -8.19 4.96 -20.72
C ALA A 12 -8.62 5.87 -19.57
N PHE A 13 -8.18 5.58 -18.34
CA PHE A 13 -8.41 6.45 -17.19
C PHE A 13 -7.79 7.84 -17.45
N THR A 14 -6.51 7.93 -17.80
CA THR A 14 -5.82 9.20 -18.12
C THR A 14 -6.33 9.88 -19.40
N SER A 15 -6.86 9.13 -20.36
CA SER A 15 -7.52 9.61 -21.59
C SER A 15 -8.86 10.27 -21.29
N VAL A 16 -9.62 9.79 -20.29
CA VAL A 16 -10.84 10.48 -19.81
C VAL A 16 -10.47 11.86 -19.26
N PHE A 17 -9.26 12.03 -18.69
CA PHE A 17 -8.75 13.32 -18.21
C PHE A 17 -8.15 14.23 -19.30
N HIS A 18 -7.74 13.69 -20.45
CA HIS A 18 -7.15 14.48 -21.56
C HIS A 18 -8.17 15.11 -22.52
N GLY A 19 -9.46 15.09 -22.16
CA GLY A 19 -10.56 15.66 -22.97
C GLY A 19 -10.57 17.19 -23.10
N THR A 20 -9.66 17.93 -22.47
CA THR A 20 -9.54 19.39 -22.60
C THR A 20 -8.13 19.80 -23.03
N LYS A 21 -8.09 20.65 -24.06
CA LYS A 21 -7.03 20.75 -25.07
C LYS A 21 -5.75 21.51 -24.65
N ASP A 22 -5.50 21.77 -23.36
CA ASP A 22 -4.46 22.73 -22.92
C ASP A 22 -3.59 22.30 -21.71
N SER A 23 -3.44 21.01 -21.40
CA SER A 23 -2.65 20.58 -20.22
C SER A 23 -1.14 20.54 -20.48
N GLU A 24 -0.42 21.48 -19.86
CA GLU A 24 1.04 21.47 -19.65
C GLU A 24 1.55 20.12 -19.08
N PRO A 25 2.85 19.78 -19.27
CA PRO A 25 3.40 18.50 -18.82
C PRO A 25 3.19 18.29 -17.31
N THR A 26 2.37 17.31 -16.97
CA THR A 26 2.06 16.91 -15.58
C THR A 26 3.35 16.48 -14.88
N SER A 27 3.60 17.03 -13.69
CA SER A 27 4.80 16.69 -12.94
C SER A 27 4.82 15.20 -12.54
N GLN A 28 6.00 14.63 -12.27
CA GLN A 28 6.09 13.25 -11.75
C GLN A 28 5.31 13.08 -10.43
N ILE A 29 5.24 14.13 -9.62
CA ILE A 29 4.53 14.13 -8.35
C ILE A 29 3.02 14.13 -8.58
N ASP A 30 2.51 14.89 -9.54
CA ASP A 30 1.08 14.92 -9.89
C ASP A 30 0.58 13.52 -10.27
N ARG A 31 1.38 12.79 -11.07
CA ARG A 31 1.07 11.39 -11.41
C ARG A 31 1.05 10.46 -10.21
N LEU A 32 1.95 10.65 -9.23
CA LEU A 32 1.96 9.87 -8.00
C LEU A 32 0.75 10.18 -7.12
N VAL A 33 0.35 11.45 -7.04
CA VAL A 33 -0.84 11.90 -6.32
C VAL A 33 -2.09 11.28 -6.94
N LEU A 34 -2.28 11.37 -8.26
CA LEU A 34 -3.42 10.76 -8.95
C LEU A 34 -3.45 9.24 -8.80
N ARG A 35 -2.29 8.58 -8.84
CA ARG A 35 -2.19 7.13 -8.61
C ARG A 35 -2.55 6.75 -7.18
N TRP A 36 -2.19 7.57 -6.20
CA TRP A 36 -2.62 7.40 -4.81
C TRP A 36 -4.13 7.56 -4.69
N VAL A 37 -4.71 8.60 -5.30
CA VAL A 37 -6.17 8.84 -5.32
C VAL A 37 -6.89 7.63 -5.85
N GLY A 38 -6.56 7.17 -7.06
CA GLY A 38 -7.21 5.98 -7.65
C GLY A 38 -7.05 4.71 -6.82
N TRP A 39 -5.97 4.61 -6.01
CA TRP A 39 -5.80 3.47 -5.11
C TRP A 39 -6.69 3.56 -3.85
N TYR A 40 -6.73 4.72 -3.18
CA TYR A 40 -7.48 4.83 -1.92
C TYR A 40 -8.99 5.02 -2.13
N THR A 41 -9.41 5.53 -3.28
CA THR A 41 -10.84 5.62 -3.63
C THR A 41 -11.37 4.31 -4.22
N ARG A 42 -10.50 3.31 -4.43
CA ARG A 42 -10.90 1.99 -4.94
C ARG A 42 -11.92 1.33 -4.01
N ASP A 43 -12.94 0.71 -4.60
CA ASP A 43 -14.07 0.06 -3.92
C ASP A 43 -15.01 1.05 -3.19
N LEU A 44 -15.02 2.33 -3.58
CA LEU A 44 -16.03 3.33 -3.17
C LEU A 44 -17.09 3.55 -4.26
N PRO A 45 -18.27 4.12 -3.93
CA PRO A 45 -19.28 4.49 -4.91
C PRO A 45 -18.74 5.50 -5.93
N ASP A 46 -19.08 5.33 -7.21
CA ASP A 46 -18.56 6.14 -8.32
C ASP A 46 -18.71 7.65 -8.07
N ALA A 47 -19.85 8.09 -7.52
CA ALA A 47 -20.09 9.49 -7.19
C ALA A 47 -19.07 10.07 -6.17
N ALA A 48 -18.62 9.26 -5.20
CA ALA A 48 -17.61 9.68 -4.23
C ALA A 48 -16.19 9.66 -4.82
N VAL A 49 -15.95 8.78 -5.79
CA VAL A 49 -14.69 8.73 -6.54
C VAL A 49 -14.58 9.97 -7.41
N ASP A 50 -15.63 10.32 -8.15
CA ASP A 50 -15.66 11.46 -9.07
C ASP A 50 -15.47 12.79 -8.32
N ASP A 51 -16.20 13.00 -7.22
CA ASP A 51 -16.11 14.21 -6.40
C ASP A 51 -14.70 14.39 -5.83
N ARG A 52 -14.14 13.34 -5.23
CA ARG A 52 -12.80 13.39 -4.65
C ARG A 52 -11.71 13.56 -5.70
N THR A 53 -11.87 12.94 -6.86
CA THR A 53 -10.90 13.07 -7.96
C THR A 53 -10.95 14.47 -8.57
N GLY A 54 -12.13 15.07 -8.71
CA GLY A 54 -12.31 16.44 -9.17
C GLY A 54 -11.72 17.48 -8.22
N GLU A 55 -11.88 17.29 -6.90
CA GLU A 55 -11.24 18.14 -5.88
C GLU A 55 -9.70 18.11 -6.02
N ILE A 56 -9.11 16.92 -6.09
CA ILE A 56 -7.64 16.77 -6.19
C ILE A 56 -7.11 17.31 -7.53
N ASP A 57 -7.84 17.15 -8.63
CA ASP A 57 -7.45 17.73 -9.92
C ASP A 57 -7.48 19.26 -9.88
N SER A 58 -8.51 19.85 -9.24
CA SER A 58 -8.61 21.29 -8.99
C SER A 58 -7.46 21.79 -8.12
N ASP A 59 -7.15 21.10 -7.02
CA ASP A 59 -6.03 21.44 -6.13
C ASP A 59 -4.68 21.43 -6.89
N LEU A 60 -4.45 20.41 -7.71
CA LEU A 60 -3.25 20.31 -8.54
C LEU A 60 -3.18 21.42 -9.60
N TYR A 61 -4.32 21.83 -10.16
CA TYR A 61 -4.40 22.97 -11.06
C TYR A 61 -4.07 24.29 -10.33
N GLU A 62 -4.64 24.51 -9.15
CA GLU A 62 -4.34 25.69 -8.33
C GLU A 62 -2.86 25.75 -7.92
N ASP A 63 -2.28 24.62 -7.53
CA ASP A 63 -0.85 24.51 -7.23
C ASP A 63 0.04 24.93 -8.40
N ARG A 64 -0.31 24.50 -9.62
CA ARG A 64 0.41 24.88 -10.85
C ARG A 64 0.29 26.38 -11.12
N VAL A 65 -0.92 26.93 -11.04
CA VAL A 65 -1.17 28.36 -11.24
C VAL A 65 -0.43 29.21 -10.20
N ASN A 66 -0.34 28.73 -8.97
CA ASN A 66 0.37 29.39 -7.88
C ASN A 66 1.88 29.15 -7.88
N GLY A 67 2.41 28.36 -8.83
CA GLY A 67 3.84 28.07 -8.95
C GLY A 67 4.42 27.23 -7.81
N ALA A 68 3.60 26.38 -7.18
CA ALA A 68 4.05 25.47 -6.14
C ALA A 68 5.11 24.50 -6.70
N THR A 69 6.17 24.25 -5.94
CA THR A 69 7.19 23.29 -6.38
C THR A 69 6.70 21.86 -6.16
N GLY A 70 7.24 20.90 -6.90
CA GLY A 70 6.93 19.48 -6.67
C GLY A 70 7.23 19.00 -5.24
N ARG A 71 8.16 19.67 -4.52
CA ARG A 71 8.41 19.40 -3.09
C ARG A 71 7.28 19.89 -2.19
N ASP A 72 6.68 21.04 -2.51
CA ASP A 72 5.57 21.61 -1.74
C ASP A 72 4.35 20.69 -1.86
N VAL A 73 4.03 20.29 -3.10
CA VAL A 73 2.96 19.32 -3.42
C VAL A 73 3.19 17.99 -2.72
N ALA A 74 4.39 17.41 -2.84
CA ALA A 74 4.71 16.14 -2.19
C ALA A 74 4.60 16.22 -0.66
N SER A 75 5.03 17.33 -0.05
CA SER A 75 4.99 17.49 1.41
C SER A 75 3.57 17.63 1.96
N ARG A 76 2.68 18.27 1.21
CA ARG A 76 1.25 18.39 1.53
C ARG A 76 0.54 17.07 1.33
N TRP A 77 0.77 16.41 0.18
CA TRP A 77 0.22 15.08 -0.11
C TRP A 77 0.58 14.07 0.99
N LEU A 78 1.86 13.98 1.37
CA LEU A 78 2.30 13.06 2.44
C LEU A 78 1.62 13.33 3.78
N ARG A 79 1.35 14.60 4.12
CA ARG A 79 0.62 14.98 5.33
C ARG A 79 -0.88 14.74 5.22
N GLY A 80 -1.44 14.69 4.01
CA GLY A 80 -2.85 14.42 3.72
C GLY A 80 -3.22 12.94 3.78
N ILE A 81 -2.25 12.01 3.61
CA ILE A 81 -2.51 10.56 3.59
C ILE A 81 -3.35 10.06 4.78
N PRO A 82 -3.08 10.44 6.06
CA PRO A 82 -3.93 10.01 7.16
C PRO A 82 -5.37 10.52 7.06
N ALA A 83 -5.57 11.74 6.57
CA ALA A 83 -6.89 12.33 6.37
C ALA A 83 -7.63 11.59 5.24
N ASP A 84 -6.97 11.28 4.13
CA ASP A 84 -7.55 10.49 3.02
C ASP A 84 -8.02 9.10 3.49
N LEU A 85 -7.21 8.44 4.32
CA LEU A 85 -7.56 7.14 4.89
C LEU A 85 -8.73 7.24 5.89
N THR A 86 -8.80 8.32 6.67
CA THR A 86 -9.91 8.58 7.61
C THR A 86 -11.20 8.90 6.85
N TRP A 87 -11.11 9.65 5.75
CA TRP A 87 -12.26 9.90 4.88
C TRP A 87 -12.78 8.61 4.24
N ARG A 88 -11.89 7.77 3.69
CA ARG A 88 -12.27 6.46 3.13
C ARG A 88 -13.00 5.59 4.16
N LEU A 89 -12.49 5.59 5.38
CA LEU A 89 -13.09 4.90 6.52
C LEU A 89 -14.53 5.33 6.75
N ASP A 90 -14.80 6.64 6.72
CA ASP A 90 -16.13 7.18 6.95
C ASP A 90 -17.08 6.91 5.77
N GLN A 91 -16.59 6.96 4.52
CA GLN A 91 -17.38 6.58 3.34
C GLN A 91 -17.79 5.11 3.35
N GLN A 92 -16.88 4.22 3.74
CA GLN A 92 -17.19 2.78 3.85
C GLN A 92 -18.17 2.49 4.99
N ARG A 93 -18.08 3.19 6.13
CA ARG A 93 -19.06 3.07 7.22
C ARG A 93 -20.46 3.50 6.79
N GLN A 94 -20.55 4.56 5.99
CA GLN A 94 -21.82 5.04 5.46
C GLN A 94 -22.44 4.02 4.48
N ALA A 95 -21.64 3.44 3.59
CA ALA A 95 -22.10 2.39 2.65
C ALA A 95 -22.63 1.13 3.36
N VAL A 96 -22.05 0.77 4.51
CA VAL A 96 -22.50 -0.38 5.33
C VAL A 96 -23.82 -0.14 6.04
N THR A 97 -24.13 1.12 6.34
CA THR A 97 -25.40 1.45 7.01
C THR A 97 -26.60 1.24 6.07
N ASP A 98 -26.35 1.22 4.75
CA ASP A 98 -27.37 1.07 3.71
C ASP A 98 -27.59 -0.39 3.26
N ASP A 99 -26.61 -1.29 3.43
CA ASP A 99 -26.72 -2.71 3.04
C ASP A 99 -26.82 -3.65 4.27
N GLN A 100 -28.05 -3.97 4.68
CA GLN A 100 -28.36 -4.96 5.74
C GLN A 100 -28.14 -6.41 5.27
N ARG A 101 -26.91 -6.81 4.95
CA ARG A 101 -26.57 -8.23 4.69
C ARG A 101 -25.26 -8.66 5.35
N GLY A 102 -25.40 -9.48 6.39
CA GLY A 102 -24.43 -10.53 6.72
C GLY A 102 -23.13 -10.10 7.42
N THR A 103 -23.25 -9.85 8.71
CA THR A 103 -22.26 -9.75 9.79
C THR A 103 -20.87 -10.38 9.55
N PHE A 104 -19.95 -9.67 8.89
CA PHE A 104 -18.48 -9.77 9.09
C PHE A 104 -17.86 -8.37 8.95
N PRO A 105 -16.87 -7.99 9.79
CA PRO A 105 -16.53 -6.58 9.99
C PRO A 105 -15.79 -6.02 8.77
N VAL A 106 -16.41 -5.06 8.10
CA VAL A 106 -15.84 -4.23 7.02
C VAL A 106 -14.48 -3.61 7.40
N GLY A 107 -14.16 -3.55 8.69
CA GLY A 107 -12.84 -3.15 9.18
C GLY A 107 -11.66 -4.00 8.69
N LEU A 108 -11.85 -5.25 8.26
CA LEU A 108 -10.75 -6.14 7.89
C LEU A 108 -9.88 -5.68 6.69
N PRO A 109 -10.44 -5.38 5.50
CA PRO A 109 -9.67 -4.84 4.38
C PRO A 109 -9.06 -3.47 4.68
N ILE A 110 -9.73 -2.66 5.50
CA ILE A 110 -9.20 -1.39 6.00
C ILE A 110 -7.97 -1.65 6.85
N THR A 111 -8.08 -2.49 7.88
CA THR A 111 -6.96 -2.81 8.78
C THR A 111 -5.80 -3.37 7.98
N ALA A 112 -6.06 -4.24 7.00
CA ALA A 112 -5.03 -4.74 6.10
C ALA A 112 -4.34 -3.61 5.30
N SER A 113 -5.12 -2.66 4.77
CA SER A 113 -4.58 -1.51 4.02
C SER A 113 -3.76 -0.57 4.90
N VAL A 114 -4.24 -0.28 6.11
CA VAL A 114 -3.55 0.56 7.10
C VAL A 114 -2.26 -0.11 7.57
N VAL A 115 -2.30 -1.40 7.94
CA VAL A 115 -1.12 -2.16 8.37
C VAL A 115 -0.11 -2.26 7.23
N THR A 116 -0.57 -2.44 5.98
CA THR A 116 0.31 -2.43 4.79
C THR A 116 0.97 -1.08 4.58
N ALA A 117 0.22 0.02 4.69
CA ALA A 117 0.76 1.37 4.56
C ALA A 117 1.80 1.66 5.67
N LEU A 118 1.51 1.27 6.91
CA LEU A 118 2.45 1.39 8.03
C LEU A 118 3.72 0.57 7.82
N LEU A 119 3.59 -0.66 7.30
CA LEU A 119 4.73 -1.51 6.99
C LEU A 119 5.64 -0.88 5.93
N ILE A 120 5.06 -0.35 4.84
CA ILE A 120 5.81 0.35 3.79
C ILE A 120 6.48 1.61 4.34
N ALA A 121 5.74 2.43 5.10
CA ALA A 121 6.27 3.65 5.71
C ALA A 121 7.44 3.35 6.65
N TRP A 122 7.33 2.31 7.47
CA TRP A 122 8.40 1.83 8.33
C TRP A 122 9.62 1.37 7.51
N GLY A 123 9.43 0.52 6.49
CA GLY A 123 10.51 0.07 5.62
C GLY A 123 11.25 1.20 4.92
N CYS A 124 10.51 2.20 4.42
CA CYS A 124 11.08 3.42 3.85
C CYS A 124 11.88 4.22 4.88
N LEU A 125 11.32 4.45 6.07
CA LEU A 125 12.01 5.18 7.14
C LEU A 125 13.34 4.53 7.52
N VAL A 126 13.34 3.20 7.71
CA VAL A 126 14.57 2.45 8.03
C VAL A 126 15.56 2.55 6.89
N SER A 127 15.13 2.33 5.64
CA SER A 127 16.00 2.40 4.46
C SER A 127 16.67 3.77 4.34
N ILE A 128 15.90 4.86 4.45
CA ILE A 128 16.43 6.23 4.39
C ILE A 128 17.42 6.48 5.53
N ARG A 129 17.08 6.07 6.77
CA ARG A 129 17.98 6.24 7.92
C ARG A 129 19.31 5.54 7.74
N VAL A 130 19.28 4.29 7.28
CA VAL A 130 20.49 3.49 7.05
C VAL A 130 21.32 4.07 5.92
N LEU A 131 20.70 4.43 4.79
CA LEU A 131 21.40 5.07 3.67
C LEU A 131 22.05 6.40 4.07
N MET A 132 21.39 7.21 4.91
CA MET A 132 21.98 8.43 5.46
C MET A 132 23.13 8.15 6.44
N ALA A 133 23.09 7.05 7.20
CA ALA A 133 24.21 6.65 8.06
C ALA A 133 25.41 6.16 7.23
N MET A 134 25.16 5.40 6.17
CA MET A 134 26.19 4.95 5.22
C MET A 134 26.84 6.15 4.52
N ALA A 135 26.05 7.12 4.05
CA ALA A 135 26.54 8.32 3.40
C ALA A 135 27.42 9.19 4.31
N ARG A 136 27.18 9.16 5.62
CA ARG A 136 27.99 9.86 6.64
C ARG A 136 29.20 9.04 7.13
N GLY A 137 29.37 7.80 6.68
CA GLY A 137 30.42 6.91 7.16
C GLY A 137 30.24 6.43 8.60
N GLU A 138 29.05 6.60 9.17
CA GLU A 138 28.70 6.22 10.54
C GLU A 138 28.14 4.78 10.62
N TRP A 139 27.95 4.12 9.48
CA TRP A 139 27.35 2.79 9.43
C TRP A 139 28.32 1.71 9.91
N ALA A 140 27.99 1.12 11.07
CA ALA A 140 28.72 0.01 11.66
C ALA A 140 28.04 -1.36 11.47
N GLY A 141 26.89 -1.41 10.80
CA GLY A 141 26.12 -2.63 10.59
C GLY A 141 26.55 -3.43 9.35
N ALA A 142 25.94 -4.59 9.16
CA ALA A 142 26.23 -5.47 8.04
C ALA A 142 25.39 -5.09 6.79
N ALA A 143 26.01 -5.14 5.60
CA ALA A 143 25.38 -4.66 4.35
C ALA A 143 24.17 -5.52 3.92
N ASP A 144 24.16 -6.79 4.31
CA ASP A 144 23.05 -7.73 4.15
C ASP A 144 21.78 -7.27 4.87
N LEU A 145 21.88 -6.62 6.04
CA LEU A 145 20.73 -6.04 6.73
C LEU A 145 20.06 -4.95 5.90
N VAL A 146 20.87 -4.09 5.27
CA VAL A 146 20.36 -3.00 4.41
C VAL A 146 19.65 -3.58 3.19
N LEU A 147 20.27 -4.57 2.56
CA LEU A 147 19.70 -5.26 1.40
C LEU A 147 18.38 -5.95 1.76
N ALA A 148 18.31 -6.62 2.90
CA ALA A 148 17.10 -7.31 3.37
C ALA A 148 15.93 -6.35 3.61
N VAL A 149 16.19 -5.16 4.19
CA VAL A 149 15.15 -4.15 4.41
C VAL A 149 14.68 -3.53 3.10
N ILE A 150 15.59 -3.20 2.18
CA ILE A 150 15.23 -2.64 0.86
C ILE A 150 14.41 -3.66 0.07
N LEU A 151 14.87 -4.92 0.02
CA LEU A 151 14.16 -6.00 -0.65
C LEU A 151 12.80 -6.26 -0.01
N GLY A 152 12.73 -6.31 1.32
CA GLY A 152 11.48 -6.46 2.05
C GLY A 152 10.49 -5.32 1.77
N THR A 153 10.97 -4.08 1.68
CA THR A 153 10.15 -2.91 1.34
C THR A 153 9.64 -3.00 -0.10
N ALA A 154 10.47 -3.43 -1.04
CA ALA A 154 10.07 -3.65 -2.43
C ALA A 154 9.01 -4.76 -2.53
N ILE A 155 9.19 -5.88 -1.83
CA ILE A 155 8.21 -6.97 -1.72
C ILE A 155 6.91 -6.46 -1.11
N ALA A 156 6.96 -5.58 -0.09
CA ALA A 156 5.77 -4.97 0.51
C ALA A 156 4.98 -4.14 -0.52
N VAL A 157 5.67 -3.32 -1.33
CA VAL A 157 5.04 -2.52 -2.38
C VAL A 157 4.41 -3.43 -3.45
N CYS A 158 5.13 -4.46 -3.91
CA CYS A 158 4.59 -5.45 -4.85
C CYS A 158 3.35 -6.16 -4.27
N GLY A 159 3.42 -6.60 -3.00
CA GLY A 159 2.31 -7.23 -2.30
C GLY A 159 1.10 -6.31 -2.18
N ALA A 160 1.32 -5.03 -1.85
CA ALA A 160 0.26 -4.02 -1.78
C ALA A 160 -0.43 -3.81 -3.13
N ILE A 161 0.34 -3.72 -4.21
CA ILE A 161 -0.20 -3.61 -5.57
C ILE A 161 -1.05 -4.84 -5.91
N MET A 162 -0.57 -6.04 -5.59
CA MET A 162 -1.31 -7.29 -5.82
C MET A 162 -2.59 -7.39 -4.98
N THR A 163 -2.58 -6.90 -3.73
CA THR A 163 -3.81 -6.85 -2.91
C THR A 163 -4.87 -5.89 -3.46
N GLY A 164 -4.49 -4.94 -4.32
CA GLY A 164 -5.45 -4.11 -5.06
C GLY A 164 -6.30 -4.91 -6.06
N ARG A 165 -5.79 -6.04 -6.57
CA ARG A 165 -6.51 -6.87 -7.57
C ARG A 165 -7.30 -7.96 -6.88
N ALA A 166 -8.64 -7.89 -6.95
CA ALA A 166 -9.55 -8.82 -6.26
C ALA A 166 -9.18 -10.31 -6.43
N ARG A 167 -8.79 -10.72 -7.64
CA ARG A 167 -8.39 -12.10 -7.97
C ARG A 167 -7.03 -12.53 -7.39
N GLN A 168 -6.14 -11.58 -7.10
CA GLN A 168 -4.78 -11.82 -6.62
C GLN A 168 -4.56 -11.41 -5.16
N ARG A 169 -5.63 -11.02 -4.44
CA ARG A 169 -5.58 -10.57 -3.04
C ARG A 169 -4.83 -11.53 -2.12
N TRP A 170 -5.09 -12.83 -2.26
CA TRP A 170 -4.41 -13.85 -1.45
C TRP A 170 -2.91 -13.92 -1.73
N MET A 171 -2.48 -13.82 -2.99
CA MET A 171 -1.05 -13.79 -3.34
C MET A 171 -0.40 -12.53 -2.76
N GLY A 172 -1.03 -11.37 -2.92
CA GLY A 172 -0.51 -10.12 -2.34
C GLY A 172 -0.31 -10.23 -0.82
N ALA A 173 -1.24 -10.85 -0.10
CA ALA A 173 -1.12 -11.09 1.33
C ALA A 173 0.03 -12.06 1.70
N VAL A 174 0.29 -13.10 0.90
CA VAL A 174 1.47 -13.97 1.09
C VAL A 174 2.77 -13.19 0.93
N TRP A 175 2.85 -12.33 -0.09
CA TRP A 175 4.01 -11.46 -0.30
C TRP A 175 4.18 -10.46 0.85
N LEU A 176 3.09 -9.87 1.33
CA LEU A 176 3.10 -8.98 2.50
C LEU A 176 3.53 -9.71 3.78
N SER A 177 3.19 -10.99 3.94
CA SER A 177 3.66 -11.81 5.05
C SER A 177 5.18 -11.97 5.02
N ALA A 178 5.76 -12.29 3.86
CA ALA A 178 7.21 -12.38 3.71
C ALA A 178 7.89 -11.00 3.93
N ALA A 179 7.31 -9.95 3.37
CA ALA A 179 7.79 -8.58 3.55
C ALA A 179 7.76 -8.14 5.02
N ALA A 180 6.69 -8.46 5.74
CA ALA A 180 6.54 -8.13 7.16
C ALA A 180 7.66 -8.73 7.99
N TYR A 181 8.01 -10.00 7.76
CA TYR A 181 9.16 -10.61 8.42
C TYR A 181 10.46 -9.85 8.11
N LEU A 182 10.75 -9.62 6.82
CA LEU A 182 11.99 -8.99 6.40
C LEU A 182 12.13 -7.56 6.98
N VAL A 183 11.11 -6.74 6.82
CA VAL A 183 11.12 -5.32 7.19
C VAL A 183 11.09 -5.13 8.71
N VAL A 184 10.29 -5.91 9.44
CA VAL A 184 10.20 -5.74 10.90
C VAL A 184 11.44 -6.32 11.58
N HIS A 185 11.86 -7.53 11.20
CA HIS A 185 12.97 -8.22 11.84
C HIS A 185 14.33 -7.57 11.49
N TYR A 186 14.68 -7.51 10.20
CA TYR A 186 15.96 -6.91 9.79
C TYR A 186 15.96 -5.39 9.94
N GLY A 187 14.80 -4.73 9.84
CA GLY A 187 14.70 -3.30 10.06
C GLY A 187 14.99 -2.91 11.51
N MET A 188 14.59 -3.73 12.48
CA MET A 188 14.96 -3.51 13.88
C MET A 188 16.48 -3.62 14.08
N TYR A 189 17.13 -4.66 13.54
CA TYR A 189 18.59 -4.79 13.63
C TYR A 189 19.34 -3.65 12.94
N ALA A 190 18.86 -3.22 11.77
CA ALA A 190 19.43 -2.09 11.05
C ALA A 190 19.30 -0.77 11.84
N LEU A 191 18.20 -0.60 12.58
CA LEU A 191 18.01 0.55 13.48
C LEU A 191 18.91 0.50 14.71
N ILE A 192 19.08 -0.67 15.34
CA ILE A 192 20.02 -0.85 16.46
C ILE A 192 21.44 -0.46 16.04
N ALA A 193 21.85 -0.84 14.83
CA ALA A 193 23.17 -0.51 14.30
C ALA A 193 23.34 0.97 13.92
N SER A 194 22.26 1.72 13.69
CA SER A 194 22.30 3.12 13.23
C SER A 194 21.81 4.16 14.24
N SER A 195 21.18 3.76 15.36
CA SER A 195 20.60 4.67 16.35
C SER A 195 21.07 4.35 17.76
N THR A 196 21.77 5.31 18.38
CA THR A 196 22.22 5.22 19.78
C THR A 196 21.06 5.09 20.76
N THR A 197 19.95 5.79 20.53
CA THR A 197 18.76 5.71 21.39
C THR A 197 18.09 4.34 21.32
N ILE A 198 17.89 3.79 20.12
CA ILE A 198 17.28 2.46 19.95
C ILE A 198 18.23 1.39 20.49
N SER A 199 19.52 1.51 20.23
CA SER A 199 20.55 0.63 20.78
C SER A 199 20.53 0.64 22.31
N ALA A 200 20.54 1.81 22.94
CA ALA A 200 20.44 1.94 24.40
C ALA A 200 19.16 1.30 24.94
N MET A 201 17.99 1.62 24.37
CA MET A 201 16.72 1.01 24.76
C MET A 201 16.74 -0.52 24.65
N TYR A 202 17.28 -1.04 23.54
CA TYR A 202 17.38 -2.46 23.26
C TYR A 202 18.26 -3.17 24.30
N PHE A 203 19.41 -2.61 24.67
CA PHE A 203 20.30 -3.19 25.67
C PHE A 203 19.85 -2.99 27.13
N THR A 204 18.92 -2.05 27.39
CA THR A 204 18.36 -1.84 28.74
C THR A 204 17.09 -2.64 29.02
N THR A 205 16.48 -3.22 28.00
CA THR A 205 15.25 -4.02 28.15
C THR A 205 15.62 -5.46 28.46
N ASP A 206 14.87 -6.13 29.34
CA ASP A 206 15.14 -7.53 29.72
C ASP A 206 14.85 -8.55 28.61
N TYR A 207 13.95 -8.21 27.67
CA TYR A 207 13.48 -9.11 26.60
C TYR A 207 13.37 -8.45 25.20
N PRO A 208 14.46 -7.84 24.69
CA PRO A 208 14.41 -7.03 23.48
C PRO A 208 14.31 -7.88 22.20
N VAL A 209 14.87 -9.10 22.24
CA VAL A 209 14.84 -10.07 21.14
C VAL A 209 13.43 -10.64 21.00
N GLU A 210 12.83 -11.04 22.12
CA GLU A 210 11.51 -11.64 22.20
C GLU A 210 10.43 -10.65 21.74
N LEU A 211 10.56 -9.36 22.08
CA LEU A 211 9.64 -8.33 21.63
C LEU A 211 9.72 -8.15 20.11
N SER A 212 10.92 -8.10 19.53
CA SER A 212 11.10 -8.00 18.07
C SER A 212 10.56 -9.23 17.35
N HIS A 213 10.82 -10.44 17.87
CA HIS A 213 10.28 -11.69 17.34
C HIS A 213 8.75 -11.75 17.46
N GLY A 214 8.19 -11.34 18.60
CA GLY A 214 6.75 -11.32 18.80
C GLY A 214 6.05 -10.39 17.82
N LEU A 215 6.62 -9.21 17.58
CA LEU A 215 6.09 -8.24 16.62
C LEU A 215 6.17 -8.77 15.17
N SER A 216 7.30 -9.37 14.78
CA SER A 216 7.46 -9.92 13.43
C SER A 216 6.56 -11.13 13.19
N ILE A 217 6.48 -12.06 14.13
CA ILE A 217 5.56 -13.22 14.08
C ILE A 217 4.11 -12.74 14.02
N GLY A 218 3.73 -11.77 14.85
CA GLY A 218 2.38 -11.20 14.84
C GLY A 218 2.01 -10.60 13.47
N ALA A 219 2.91 -9.83 12.87
CA ALA A 219 2.69 -9.24 11.55
C ALA A 219 2.60 -10.29 10.43
N VAL A 220 3.46 -11.31 10.47
CA VAL A 220 3.42 -12.47 9.56
C VAL A 220 2.09 -13.20 9.66
N LEU A 221 1.67 -13.55 10.88
CA LEU A 221 0.42 -14.27 11.12
C LEU A 221 -0.80 -13.45 10.69
N PHE A 222 -0.78 -12.13 10.90
CA PHE A 222 -1.83 -11.24 10.43
C PHE A 222 -2.01 -11.33 8.91
N PHE A 223 -0.93 -11.16 8.13
CA PHE A 223 -1.01 -11.24 6.67
C PHE A 223 -1.28 -12.66 6.15
N ALA A 224 -0.77 -13.69 6.83
CA ALA A 224 -1.10 -15.08 6.51
C ALA A 224 -2.60 -15.37 6.71
N ALA A 225 -3.20 -14.87 7.80
CA ALA A 225 -4.64 -14.97 8.02
C ALA A 225 -5.44 -14.25 6.91
N MET A 226 -4.95 -13.09 6.45
CA MET A 226 -5.55 -12.38 5.32
C MET A 226 -5.47 -13.17 4.02
N ALA A 227 -4.33 -13.84 3.79
CA ALA A 227 -4.15 -14.70 2.62
C ALA A 227 -5.13 -15.87 2.60
N VAL A 228 -5.31 -16.54 3.74
CA VAL A 228 -6.28 -17.63 3.90
C VAL A 228 -7.71 -17.12 3.69
N TRP A 229 -8.04 -15.95 4.21
CA TRP A 229 -9.37 -15.36 4.06
C TRP A 229 -9.71 -14.99 2.62
N TRP A 230 -8.76 -14.40 1.89
CA TRP A 230 -8.94 -14.05 0.47
C TRP A 230 -8.70 -15.21 -0.49
N PHE A 231 -8.47 -16.42 0.04
CA PHE A 231 -8.26 -17.59 -0.80
C PHE A 231 -9.56 -17.90 -1.57
N PRO A 232 -9.51 -18.04 -2.89
CA PRO A 232 -10.71 -18.33 -3.68
C PRO A 232 -11.34 -19.65 -3.21
N SER A 233 -12.61 -19.62 -2.84
CA SER A 233 -13.33 -20.83 -2.43
C SER A 233 -13.40 -21.82 -3.60
N LEU A 234 -13.11 -23.09 -3.33
CA LEU A 234 -13.10 -24.16 -4.35
C LEU A 234 -14.40 -24.25 -5.14
N THR A 235 -15.52 -23.82 -4.55
CA THR A 235 -16.85 -23.73 -5.19
C THR A 235 -16.89 -22.78 -6.39
N SER A 236 -16.16 -21.67 -6.35
CA SER A 236 -16.07 -20.73 -7.48
C SER A 236 -15.28 -21.30 -8.66
N VAL A 237 -14.29 -22.16 -8.39
CA VAL A 237 -13.51 -22.86 -9.40
C VAL A 237 -14.34 -23.96 -10.06
N THR A 238 -15.06 -24.78 -9.29
CA THR A 238 -15.93 -25.82 -9.84
C THR A 238 -17.10 -25.25 -10.64
N ALA A 239 -17.68 -24.12 -10.21
CA ALA A 239 -18.73 -23.46 -10.98
C ALA A 239 -18.21 -23.00 -12.35
N SER A 240 -17.03 -22.37 -12.40
CA SER A 240 -16.42 -21.95 -13.69
C SER A 240 -16.10 -23.11 -14.63
N LEU A 241 -15.75 -24.28 -14.08
CA LEU A 241 -15.53 -25.50 -14.86
C LEU A 241 -16.84 -26.09 -15.39
N GLN A 242 -17.93 -26.02 -14.62
CA GLN A 242 -19.25 -26.47 -15.06
C GLN A 242 -19.84 -25.56 -16.14
N THR A 243 -19.68 -24.23 -16.06
CA THR A 243 -20.15 -23.31 -17.10
C THR A 243 -19.40 -23.51 -18.42
N HIS A 244 -18.10 -23.81 -18.37
CA HIS A 244 -17.32 -24.14 -19.57
C HIS A 244 -17.66 -25.52 -20.16
N ALA A 245 -18.01 -26.50 -19.32
CA ALA A 245 -18.45 -27.81 -19.80
C ALA A 245 -19.85 -27.76 -20.46
N ALA A 246 -20.74 -26.89 -20.00
CA ALA A 246 -22.09 -26.75 -20.54
C ALA A 246 -22.18 -25.94 -21.85
N GLY A 247 -21.19 -25.09 -22.15
CA GLY A 247 -21.15 -24.28 -23.37
C GLY A 247 -20.36 -24.90 -24.54
N GLY A 248 -19.91 -26.15 -24.40
CA GLY A 248 -19.14 -26.87 -25.43
C GLY A 248 -19.93 -27.82 -26.32
N ASP A 249 -21.25 -27.91 -26.12
CA ASP A 249 -22.15 -28.84 -26.85
C ASP A 249 -23.07 -28.13 -27.89
N GLU A 250 -22.81 -26.86 -28.22
CA GLU A 250 -23.42 -26.14 -29.36
C GLU A 250 -22.45 -25.97 -30.53
#